data_AF-A0A2T9JZA4-F1
#
_entry.id   AF-A0A2T9JZA4-F1
#
_cell.length_a   1.000
_cell.length_b   1.000
_cell.length_c   1.000
_cell.angle_alpha   90.00
_cell.angle_beta   90.00
_cell.angle_gamma   90.00
#
_symmetry.space_group_name_H-M   'P 1'
#
loop_
_entity.id
_entity.type
_entity.pdbx_description
1 polymer ?
#
loop_
_entity_poly.entity_id
_entity_poly.type
_entity_poly.pdbx_seq_one_letter_code
_entity_poly.pdbx_strand_id
1 'polypeptide(L)'
;MDFEPGPPSATPTEPPAKRRGPGRPRDPEVEKRLKRAALEVLAQHGMSGLTLEKICDKAGAPRATFYRRWATPMQAVGEAFNEAFLFETLPDTGDVVADLVALGQAMLDLYNDPVVGPCMSFLIAESRVRPELFQNGQEDFQRRRAYNRQVVERAIARGEIPADTDADLVIDTLSGLALNNQATRRPLTPQMLEFVVRRLLSL
;
A
#
# COMPACT_ATOMS: atom_id res chain seq x y z
N MET A 1 -78.88 -34.61 -12.91
CA MET A 1 -77.95 -33.99 -11.95
C MET A 1 -76.57 -34.25 -12.48
N ASP A 2 -75.98 -33.27 -13.16
CA ASP A 2 -74.55 -33.26 -13.47
C ASP A 2 -74.12 -31.80 -13.42
N PHE A 3 -73.22 -31.52 -12.47
CA PHE A 3 -72.67 -30.21 -12.15
C PHE A 3 -71.47 -30.01 -13.08
N GLU A 4 -71.60 -29.15 -14.09
CA GLU A 4 -70.46 -28.73 -14.91
C GLU A 4 -69.91 -27.41 -14.32
N PRO A 5 -68.63 -27.38 -13.87
CA PRO A 5 -68.06 -26.20 -13.23
C PRO A 5 -67.66 -25.15 -14.28
N GLY A 6 -68.02 -23.90 -14.02
CA GLY A 6 -67.65 -22.76 -14.87
C GLY A 6 -66.13 -22.54 -14.96
N PRO A 7 -65.66 -21.89 -16.04
CA PRO A 7 -64.23 -21.71 -16.28
C PRO A 7 -63.57 -20.82 -15.21
N PRO A 8 -62.30 -21.09 -14.84
CA PRO A 8 -61.61 -20.35 -13.78
C PRO A 8 -61.30 -18.90 -14.20
N SER A 9 -61.52 -17.98 -13.26
CA SER A 9 -61.13 -16.57 -13.35
C SER A 9 -59.63 -16.40 -13.57
N ALA A 10 -59.26 -15.57 -14.54
CA ALA A 10 -57.88 -15.20 -14.82
C ALA A 10 -57.29 -14.36 -13.68
N THR A 11 -56.17 -14.82 -13.10
CA THR A 11 -55.38 -14.07 -12.12
C THR A 11 -54.63 -12.91 -12.80
N PRO A 12 -54.61 -11.69 -12.25
CA PRO A 12 -53.79 -10.61 -12.80
C PRO A 12 -52.31 -10.94 -12.65
N THR A 13 -51.55 -10.88 -13.75
CA THR A 13 -50.10 -11.06 -13.76
C THR A 13 -49.42 -9.83 -13.16
N GLU A 14 -48.71 -10.01 -12.05
CA GLU A 14 -47.88 -8.98 -11.41
C GLU A 14 -46.72 -8.58 -12.35
N PRO A 15 -46.38 -7.29 -12.49
CA PRO A 15 -45.28 -6.88 -13.35
C PRO A 15 -43.92 -7.33 -12.77
N PRO A 16 -42.96 -7.73 -13.62
CA PRO A 16 -41.69 -8.27 -13.16
C PRO A 16 -40.87 -7.22 -12.39
N ALA A 17 -40.35 -7.63 -11.23
CA ALA A 17 -39.44 -6.83 -10.41
C ALA A 17 -38.22 -6.37 -11.22
N LYS A 18 -37.96 -5.06 -11.25
CA LYS A 18 -36.76 -4.46 -11.85
C LYS A 18 -35.51 -5.09 -11.24
N ARG A 19 -34.81 -5.92 -12.03
CA ARG A 19 -33.48 -6.42 -11.71
C ARG A 19 -32.54 -5.22 -11.54
N ARG A 20 -32.08 -5.00 -10.31
CA ARG A 20 -31.00 -4.04 -10.01
C ARG A 20 -29.76 -4.51 -10.75
N GLY A 21 -29.38 -3.80 -11.81
CA GLY A 21 -28.18 -4.08 -12.58
C GLY A 21 -26.89 -3.98 -11.73
N PRO A 22 -25.75 -4.44 -12.25
CA PRO A 22 -24.48 -4.37 -11.56
C PRO A 22 -24.20 -2.93 -11.13
N GLY A 23 -23.88 -2.72 -9.85
CA GLY A 23 -23.62 -1.39 -9.30
C GLY A 23 -22.57 -0.66 -10.13
N ARG A 24 -22.78 0.66 -10.32
CA ARG A 24 -21.89 1.59 -11.03
C ARG A 24 -20.41 1.25 -10.79
N PRO A 25 -19.54 1.25 -11.83
CA PRO A 25 -18.13 0.95 -11.70
C PRO A 25 -17.48 1.69 -10.54
N ARG A 26 -16.55 1.01 -9.85
CA ARG A 26 -15.78 1.54 -8.72
C ARG A 26 -15.06 2.82 -9.17
N ASP A 27 -15.25 3.91 -8.44
CA ASP A 27 -14.53 5.16 -8.69
C ASP A 27 -13.12 5.06 -8.05
N PRO A 28 -12.05 4.94 -8.85
CA PRO A 28 -10.67 4.82 -8.35
C PRO A 28 -10.20 6.12 -7.68
N GLU A 29 -10.77 7.27 -8.03
CA GLU A 29 -10.37 8.55 -7.46
C GLU A 29 -10.88 8.70 -6.03
N VAL A 30 -12.06 8.14 -5.71
CA VAL A 30 -12.56 8.11 -4.33
C VAL A 30 -11.67 7.23 -3.44
N GLU A 31 -11.19 6.12 -3.99
CA GLU A 31 -10.32 5.20 -3.26
C GLU A 31 -8.98 5.83 -2.93
N LYS A 32 -8.32 6.45 -3.92
CA LYS A 32 -7.08 7.21 -3.73
C LYS A 32 -7.25 8.29 -2.65
N ARG A 33 -8.36 9.04 -2.68
CA ARG A 33 -8.65 10.06 -1.65
C ARG A 33 -8.81 9.46 -0.27
N LEU A 34 -9.50 8.32 -0.13
CA LEU A 34 -9.67 7.64 1.15
C LEU A 34 -8.35 7.10 1.70
N LYS A 35 -7.53 6.46 0.86
CA LYS A 35 -6.18 5.98 1.21
C LYS A 35 -5.29 7.13 1.67
N ARG A 36 -5.25 8.21 0.89
CA ARG A 36 -4.49 9.42 1.25
C ARG A 36 -4.97 10.03 2.56
N ALA A 37 -6.28 10.16 2.75
CA ALA A 37 -6.87 10.67 3.99
C ALA A 37 -6.53 9.79 5.19
N ALA A 38 -6.49 8.46 5.03
CA ALA A 38 -6.11 7.53 6.10
C ALA A 38 -4.66 7.76 6.58
N LEU A 39 -3.71 7.92 5.65
CA LEU A 39 -2.33 8.25 5.97
C LEU A 39 -2.22 9.63 6.64
N GLU A 40 -2.92 10.64 6.11
CA GLU A 40 -2.90 12.00 6.68
C GLU A 40 -3.49 12.04 8.10
N VAL A 41 -4.60 11.33 8.34
CA VAL A 41 -5.21 11.23 9.67
C VAL A 41 -4.27 10.55 10.65
N LEU A 42 -3.63 9.44 10.24
CA LEU A 42 -2.63 8.77 11.09
C LEU A 42 -1.44 9.70 11.39
N ALA A 43 -0.90 10.39 10.38
CA ALA A 43 0.23 11.30 10.55
C ALA A 43 -0.11 12.48 11.50
N GLN A 44 -1.32 13.03 11.42
CA GLN A 44 -1.72 14.22 12.17
C GLN A 44 -2.27 13.91 13.57
N HIS A 45 -2.90 12.75 13.75
CA HIS A 45 -3.63 12.43 14.97
C HIS A 45 -3.16 11.14 15.67
N GLY A 46 -2.17 10.45 15.11
CA GLY A 46 -1.64 9.19 15.62
C GLY A 46 -2.69 8.07 15.66
N MET A 47 -2.29 6.97 16.29
CA MET A 47 -3.11 5.76 16.39
C MET A 47 -4.46 5.98 17.08
N SER A 48 -4.50 6.77 18.16
CA SER A 48 -5.74 7.05 18.91
C SER A 48 -6.73 7.91 18.12
N GLY A 49 -6.23 8.73 17.19
CA GLY A 49 -7.04 9.59 16.34
C GLY A 49 -7.42 8.98 14.99
N LEU A 50 -7.01 7.75 14.68
CA LEU A 50 -7.31 7.07 13.42
C LEU A 50 -8.76 6.57 13.41
N THR A 51 -9.70 7.46 13.08
CA THR A 51 -11.13 7.16 13.04
C THR A 51 -11.70 7.23 11.63
N LEU A 52 -12.68 6.37 11.35
CA LEU A 52 -13.39 6.37 10.07
C LEU A 52 -14.03 7.73 9.76
N GLU A 53 -14.57 8.40 10.77
CA GLU A 53 -15.18 9.72 10.63
C GLU A 53 -14.20 10.74 10.07
N LYS A 54 -13.03 10.88 10.69
CA LYS A 54 -11.98 11.80 10.22
C LYS A 54 -11.51 11.46 8.82
N ILE A 55 -11.38 10.17 8.49
CA ILE A 55 -10.98 9.73 7.15
C ILE A 55 -12.03 10.12 6.11
N CYS A 56 -13.30 9.79 6.37
CA CYS A 56 -14.42 10.08 5.48
C CYS A 56 -14.61 11.58 5.27
N ASP A 57 -14.55 12.37 6.34
CA ASP A 57 -14.68 13.82 6.29
C ASP A 57 -13.55 14.44 5.47
N LYS A 58 -12.31 13.99 5.71
CA LYS A 58 -11.14 14.48 4.99
C LYS A 58 -11.15 14.09 3.50
N ALA A 59 -11.61 12.88 3.19
CA ALA A 59 -11.70 12.39 1.81
C ALA A 59 -12.92 12.92 1.03
N GLY A 60 -13.87 13.56 1.71
CA GLY A 60 -15.17 13.94 1.15
C GLY A 60 -15.96 12.73 0.65
N ALA A 61 -15.95 11.62 1.42
CA ALA A 61 -16.51 10.34 1.00
C ALA A 61 -17.43 9.72 2.07
N PRO A 62 -18.61 9.19 1.70
CA PRO A 62 -19.51 8.53 2.65
C PRO A 62 -18.90 7.29 3.31
N ARG A 63 -19.27 7.01 4.57
CA ARG A 63 -18.85 5.79 5.30
C ARG A 63 -19.16 4.50 4.56
N ALA A 64 -20.32 4.43 3.89
CA ALA A 64 -20.70 3.29 3.06
C ALA A 64 -19.68 3.00 1.94
N THR A 65 -19.03 4.04 1.40
CA THR A 65 -18.01 3.88 0.35
C THR A 65 -16.71 3.31 0.91
N PHE A 66 -16.36 3.64 2.15
CA PHE A 66 -15.21 3.06 2.85
C PHE A 66 -15.45 1.58 3.18
N TYR A 67 -16.58 1.24 3.82
CA TYR A 67 -16.88 -0.13 4.26
C TYR A 67 -17.01 -1.15 3.12
N ARG A 68 -17.26 -0.69 1.89
CA ARG A 68 -17.23 -1.57 0.71
C ARG A 68 -15.82 -2.06 0.36
N ARG A 69 -14.77 -1.49 0.96
CA ARG A 69 -13.36 -1.76 0.65
C ARG A 69 -12.60 -2.27 1.86
N TRP A 70 -12.74 -1.58 2.99
CA TRP A 70 -12.00 -1.89 4.20
C TRP A 70 -12.96 -2.12 5.35
N ALA A 71 -12.70 -3.17 6.12
CA ALA A 71 -13.40 -3.41 7.37
C ALA A 71 -12.94 -2.43 8.46
N THR A 72 -11.68 -1.97 8.41
CA THR A 72 -11.11 -1.08 9.43
C THR A 72 -10.27 0.06 8.83
N PRO A 73 -10.15 1.22 9.51
CA PRO A 73 -9.18 2.27 9.17
C PRO A 73 -7.74 1.77 9.01
N MET A 74 -7.33 0.80 9.83
CA MET A 74 -5.98 0.24 9.78
C MET A 74 -5.72 -0.53 8.48
N GLN A 75 -6.71 -1.26 7.96
CA GLN A 75 -6.56 -1.91 6.66
C GLN A 75 -6.33 -0.88 5.54
N ALA A 76 -7.06 0.24 5.55
CA ALA A 76 -6.86 1.30 4.58
C ALA A 76 -5.48 1.95 4.69
N VAL A 77 -4.98 2.16 5.92
CA VAL A 77 -3.61 2.64 6.16
C VAL A 77 -2.59 1.64 5.63
N GLY A 78 -2.72 0.35 5.98
CA GLY A 78 -1.77 -0.69 5.56
C GLY A 78 -1.66 -0.80 4.05
N GLU A 79 -2.80 -0.82 3.35
CA GLU A 79 -2.82 -0.87 1.89
C GLU A 79 -2.19 0.39 1.27
N ALA A 80 -2.60 1.58 1.73
CA ALA A 80 -2.04 2.85 1.26
C ALA A 80 -0.53 2.98 1.53
N PHE A 81 -0.09 2.50 2.69
CA PHE A 81 1.31 2.50 3.08
C PHE A 81 2.12 1.54 2.22
N ASN A 82 1.63 0.33 1.96
CA ASN A 82 2.32 -0.63 1.11
C ASN A 82 2.42 -0.14 -0.34
N GLU A 83 1.36 0.48 -0.87
CA GLU A 83 1.36 1.09 -2.22
C GLU A 83 2.41 2.19 -2.36
N ALA A 84 2.59 3.03 -1.35
CA ALA A 84 3.56 4.12 -1.40
C ALA A 84 5.01 3.62 -1.57
N PHE A 85 5.30 2.39 -1.15
CA PHE A 85 6.62 1.76 -1.26
C PHE A 85 6.76 0.82 -2.46
N LEU A 86 5.81 0.80 -3.40
CA LEU A 86 5.94 0.01 -4.63
C LEU A 86 6.91 0.64 -5.65
N PHE A 87 7.42 1.86 -5.43
CA PHE A 87 8.46 2.53 -6.25
C PHE A 87 8.40 2.23 -7.77
N GLU A 88 7.20 2.31 -8.37
CA GLU A 88 6.94 1.73 -9.69
C GLU A 88 7.66 2.41 -10.86
N THR A 89 8.21 3.59 -10.58
CA THR A 89 8.87 4.46 -11.56
C THR A 89 10.39 4.38 -11.48
N LEU A 90 10.94 3.41 -10.73
CA LEU A 90 12.37 3.27 -10.62
C LEU A 90 13.02 2.93 -11.96
N PRO A 91 14.15 3.58 -12.29
CA PRO A 91 14.89 3.29 -13.51
C PRO A 91 15.36 1.83 -13.57
N ASP A 92 15.45 1.32 -14.79
CA ASP A 92 16.16 0.09 -15.13
C ASP A 92 17.20 0.44 -16.19
N THR A 93 18.29 1.07 -15.76
CA THR A 93 19.27 1.69 -16.68
C THR A 93 20.31 0.71 -17.21
N GLY A 94 20.44 -0.46 -16.57
CA GLY A 94 21.56 -1.37 -16.82
C GLY A 94 22.85 -0.99 -16.08
N ASP A 95 22.74 -0.06 -15.12
CA ASP A 95 23.76 0.23 -14.10
C ASP A 95 23.14 -0.01 -12.72
N VAL A 96 23.43 -1.17 -12.14
CA VAL A 96 22.91 -1.58 -10.83
C VAL A 96 23.24 -0.60 -9.71
N VAL A 97 24.40 0.08 -9.78
CA VAL A 97 24.79 1.06 -8.75
C VAL A 97 23.87 2.27 -8.86
N ALA A 98 23.68 2.80 -10.07
CA ALA A 98 22.78 3.92 -10.30
C ALA A 98 21.32 3.58 -9.93
N ASP A 99 20.84 2.40 -10.31
CA ASP A 99 19.48 1.95 -10.04
C ASP A 99 19.23 1.77 -8.52
N LEU A 100 20.20 1.19 -7.78
CA LEU A 100 20.09 1.05 -6.31
C LEU A 100 20.24 2.38 -5.56
N VAL A 101 21.06 3.32 -6.06
CA VAL A 101 21.12 4.68 -5.51
C VAL A 101 19.78 5.39 -5.71
N ALA A 102 19.15 5.25 -6.88
CA ALA A 102 17.82 5.79 -7.14
C ALA A 102 16.76 5.18 -6.20
N LEU A 103 16.80 3.86 -5.98
CA LEU A 103 15.93 3.20 -5.00
C LEU A 103 16.17 3.72 -3.58
N GLY A 104 17.43 3.84 -3.15
CA GLY A 104 17.78 4.39 -1.85
C GLY A 104 17.30 5.82 -1.65
N GLN A 105 17.39 6.66 -2.69
CA GLN A 105 16.87 8.03 -2.66
C GLN A 105 15.34 8.05 -2.59
N ALA A 106 14.65 7.21 -3.36
CA ALA A 106 13.19 7.10 -3.30
C ALA A 106 12.72 6.65 -1.91
N MET A 107 13.44 5.73 -1.26
CA MET A 107 13.20 5.38 0.14
C MET A 107 13.42 6.60 1.05
N LEU A 108 14.56 7.29 0.97
CA LEU A 108 14.82 8.49 1.78
C LEU A 108 13.71 9.53 1.66
N ASP A 109 13.28 9.82 0.44
CA ASP A 109 12.21 10.79 0.17
C ASP A 109 10.90 10.34 0.81
N LEU A 110 10.56 9.06 0.71
CA LEU A 110 9.34 8.51 1.30
C LEU A 110 9.36 8.46 2.84
N TYR A 111 10.49 8.09 3.44
CA TYR A 111 10.68 8.12 4.90
C TYR A 111 10.66 9.56 5.45
N ASN A 112 11.10 10.55 4.66
CA ASN A 112 11.06 11.96 5.04
C ASN A 112 9.78 12.68 4.60
N ASP A 113 8.87 12.01 3.87
CA ASP A 113 7.57 12.57 3.51
C ASP A 113 6.80 12.97 4.78
N PRO A 114 6.23 14.20 4.83
CA PRO A 114 5.57 14.71 6.03
C PRO A 114 4.31 13.94 6.43
N VAL A 115 3.80 13.06 5.57
CA VAL A 115 2.64 12.20 5.85
C VAL A 115 3.05 10.74 6.01
N VAL A 116 3.78 10.16 5.05
CA VAL A 116 4.16 8.74 5.09
C VAL A 116 5.22 8.47 6.17
N GLY A 117 6.20 9.37 6.33
CA GLY A 117 7.27 9.23 7.32
C GLY A 117 6.77 9.02 8.75
N PRO A 118 5.91 9.90 9.30
CA PRO A 118 5.31 9.72 10.63
C PRO A 118 4.50 8.43 10.76
N CYS A 119 3.80 8.00 9.69
CA CYS A 119 3.02 6.76 9.70
C CYS A 119 3.91 5.55 10.01
N MET A 120 5.14 5.50 9.46
CA MET A 120 6.06 4.40 9.72
C MET A 120 6.34 4.21 11.22
N SER A 121 6.63 5.30 11.95
CA SER A 121 6.90 5.22 13.39
C SER A 121 5.70 4.69 14.17
N PHE A 122 4.48 5.10 13.81
CA PHE A 122 3.25 4.58 14.40
C PHE A 122 3.07 3.09 14.10
N LEU A 123 3.23 2.67 12.84
CA LEU A 123 3.07 1.28 12.43
C LEU A 123 4.12 0.35 13.09
N ILE A 124 5.36 0.80 13.24
CA ILE A 124 6.40 0.04 13.96
C ILE A 124 6.04 -0.10 15.44
N ALA A 125 5.65 0.98 16.10
CA ALA A 125 5.26 0.93 17.51
C ALA A 125 4.04 0.02 17.72
N GLU A 126 3.04 0.18 16.85
CA GLU A 126 1.78 -0.51 16.91
C GLU A 126 1.91 -2.02 16.62
N SER A 127 2.73 -2.42 15.64
CA SER A 127 2.93 -3.84 15.30
C SER A 127 3.53 -4.66 16.44
N ARG A 128 4.21 -4.01 17.39
CA ARG A 128 4.74 -4.65 18.60
C ARG A 128 3.70 -4.81 19.71
N VAL A 129 2.69 -3.93 19.76
CA VAL A 129 1.69 -3.90 20.83
C VAL A 129 0.41 -4.63 20.42
N ARG A 130 0.02 -4.53 19.14
CA ARG A 130 -1.21 -5.09 18.56
C ARG A 130 -0.92 -5.79 17.23
N PRO A 131 -0.13 -6.88 17.23
CA PRO A 131 0.23 -7.60 16.00
C PRO A 131 -0.97 -8.13 15.22
N GLU A 132 -2.10 -8.39 15.89
CA GLU A 132 -3.36 -8.82 15.27
C GLU A 132 -3.89 -7.83 14.22
N LEU A 133 -3.56 -6.53 14.34
CA LEU A 133 -3.97 -5.51 13.38
C LEU A 133 -3.25 -5.63 12.03
N PHE A 134 -2.13 -6.36 11.98
CA PHE A 134 -1.27 -6.47 10.81
C PHE A 134 -1.37 -7.84 10.12
N GLN A 135 -2.10 -8.81 10.70
CA GLN A 135 -2.22 -10.17 10.16
C GLN A 135 -2.74 -10.21 8.72
N ASN A 136 -3.66 -9.31 8.37
CA ASN A 136 -4.23 -9.21 7.02
C ASN A 136 -3.33 -8.49 6.03
N GLY A 137 -2.28 -7.79 6.49
CA GLY A 137 -1.37 -7.01 5.65
C GLY A 137 -0.11 -7.78 5.21
N GLN A 138 0.03 -9.04 5.60
CA GLN A 138 1.22 -9.83 5.31
C GLN A 138 1.44 -10.03 3.81
N GLU A 139 0.37 -10.30 3.05
CA GLU A 139 0.45 -10.46 1.59
C GLU A 139 0.89 -9.15 0.90
N ASP A 140 0.40 -8.01 1.38
CA ASP A 140 0.80 -6.70 0.85
C ASP A 140 2.27 -6.39 1.11
N PHE A 141 2.75 -6.72 2.31
CA PHE A 141 4.17 -6.60 2.64
C PHE A 141 5.03 -7.47 1.73
N GLN A 142 4.63 -8.72 1.49
CA GLN A 142 5.36 -9.63 0.61
C GLN A 142 5.35 -9.16 -0.85
N ARG A 143 4.21 -8.66 -1.34
CA ARG A 143 4.11 -8.08 -2.69
C ARG A 143 5.06 -6.90 -2.87
N ARG A 144 5.08 -5.97 -1.90
CA ARG A 144 6.00 -4.84 -1.90
C ARG A 144 7.47 -5.29 -1.87
N ARG A 145 7.80 -6.26 -1.02
CA ARG A 145 9.13 -6.86 -0.95
C ARG A 145 9.56 -7.42 -2.30
N ALA A 146 8.72 -8.23 -2.91
CA ALA A 146 8.96 -8.81 -4.22
C ALA A 146 9.20 -7.72 -5.28
N TYR A 147 8.47 -6.60 -5.22
CA TYR A 147 8.68 -5.48 -6.13
C TYR A 147 10.08 -4.87 -5.99
N ASN A 148 10.48 -4.54 -4.75
CA ASN A 148 11.78 -3.89 -4.51
C ASN A 148 12.96 -4.80 -4.85
N ARG A 149 12.81 -6.12 -4.67
CA ARG A 149 13.81 -7.12 -5.04
C ARG A 149 14.12 -7.13 -6.54
N GLN A 150 13.17 -6.71 -7.40
CA GLN A 150 13.35 -6.75 -8.85
C GLN A 150 14.58 -5.97 -9.33
N VAL A 151 14.95 -4.88 -8.66
CA VAL A 151 16.14 -4.10 -9.05
C VAL A 151 17.41 -4.96 -8.97
N VAL A 152 17.55 -5.75 -7.90
CA VAL A 152 18.70 -6.65 -7.70
C VAL A 152 18.58 -7.87 -8.61
N GLU A 153 17.38 -8.46 -8.71
CA GLU A 153 17.14 -9.65 -9.53
C GLU A 153 17.41 -9.39 -11.02
N ARG A 154 17.07 -8.20 -11.53
CA ARG A 154 17.41 -7.79 -12.91
C ARG A 154 18.93 -7.65 -13.11
N ALA A 155 19.64 -7.07 -12.15
CA ALA A 155 21.10 -6.94 -12.21
C ALA A 155 21.82 -8.30 -12.17
N ILE A 156 21.33 -9.25 -11.35
CA ILE A 156 21.80 -10.65 -11.35
C ILE A 156 21.57 -11.28 -12.72
N ALA A 157 20.38 -11.13 -13.30
CA ALA A 157 20.05 -11.71 -14.61
C ALA A 157 20.93 -11.17 -15.75
N ARG A 158 21.42 -9.92 -15.62
CA ARG A 158 22.37 -9.31 -16.55
C ARG A 158 23.84 -9.65 -16.28
N GLY A 159 24.14 -10.30 -15.15
CA GLY A 159 25.49 -10.64 -14.74
C GLY A 159 26.32 -9.45 -14.23
N GLU A 160 25.67 -8.36 -13.82
CA GLU A 160 26.36 -7.18 -13.25
C GLU A 160 26.90 -7.45 -11.84
N ILE A 161 26.26 -8.36 -11.11
CA ILE A 161 26.56 -8.72 -9.72
C ILE A 161 26.50 -10.25 -9.52
N PRO A 162 27.15 -10.80 -8.48
CA PRO A 162 27.15 -12.23 -8.21
C PRO A 162 25.74 -12.83 -8.05
N ALA A 163 25.55 -14.06 -8.54
CA ALA A 163 24.26 -14.75 -8.50
C ALA A 163 23.78 -15.14 -7.08
N ASP A 164 24.69 -15.14 -6.11
CA ASP A 164 24.43 -15.39 -4.69
C ASP A 164 24.18 -14.09 -3.90
N THR A 165 24.06 -12.94 -4.56
CA THR A 165 23.72 -11.67 -3.91
C THR A 165 22.34 -11.77 -3.25
N ASP A 166 22.28 -11.55 -1.93
CA ASP A 166 21.04 -11.50 -1.18
C ASP A 166 20.29 -10.18 -1.45
N ALA A 167 19.31 -10.24 -2.35
CA ALA A 167 18.47 -9.10 -2.70
C ALA A 167 17.75 -8.51 -1.48
N ASP A 168 17.28 -9.34 -0.55
CA ASP A 168 16.57 -8.84 0.63
C ASP A 168 17.51 -8.06 1.55
N LEU A 169 18.74 -8.52 1.74
CA LEU A 169 19.74 -7.81 2.54
C LEU A 169 20.12 -6.46 1.92
N VAL A 170 20.23 -6.38 0.60
CA VAL A 170 20.46 -5.11 -0.10
C VAL A 170 19.31 -4.14 0.15
N ILE A 171 18.06 -4.58 -0.05
CA ILE A 171 16.87 -3.75 0.17
C ILE A 171 16.74 -3.35 1.65
N ASP A 172 17.05 -4.25 2.58
CA ASP A 172 17.01 -3.98 4.02
C ASP A 172 18.05 -2.98 4.47
N THR A 173 19.24 -3.03 3.87
CA THR A 173 20.28 -2.06 4.20
C THR A 173 19.88 -0.66 3.76
N LEU A 174 19.36 -0.49 2.53
CA LEU A 174 18.89 0.81 2.04
C LEU A 174 17.72 1.34 2.87
N SER A 175 16.74 0.48 3.16
CA SER A 175 15.58 0.80 3.98
C SER A 175 15.97 1.17 5.41
N GLY A 176 16.90 0.42 6.01
CA GLY A 176 17.44 0.68 7.35
C GLY A 176 18.20 2.01 7.44
N LEU A 177 18.98 2.36 6.41
CA LEU A 177 19.63 3.66 6.32
C LEU A 177 18.62 4.81 6.22
N ALA A 178 17.58 4.66 5.40
CA ALA A 178 16.53 5.66 5.27
C ALA A 178 15.73 5.85 6.56
N LEU A 179 15.38 4.75 7.24
CA LEU A 179 14.74 4.78 8.55
C LEU A 179 15.64 5.43 9.61
N ASN A 180 16.94 5.10 9.64
CA ASN A 180 17.88 5.71 10.57
C ASN A 180 18.06 7.22 10.31
N ASN A 181 18.11 7.63 9.05
CA ASN A 181 18.14 9.03 8.65
C ASN A 181 16.89 9.78 9.16
N GLN A 182 15.69 9.22 8.97
CA GLN A 182 14.44 9.80 9.45
C GLN A 182 14.45 9.98 10.98
N ALA A 183 14.91 8.96 11.71
CA ALA A 183 14.91 8.96 13.17
C ALA A 183 15.96 9.90 13.78
N THR A 184 17.16 9.96 13.19
CA THR A 184 18.30 10.70 13.76
C THR A 184 18.52 12.07 13.13
N ARG A 185 17.87 12.35 11.99
CA ARG A 185 18.13 13.52 11.12
C ARG A 185 19.58 13.62 10.65
N ARG A 186 20.37 12.55 10.78
CA ARG A 186 21.73 12.49 10.25
C ARG A 186 21.67 12.53 8.73
N PRO A 187 22.29 13.52 8.05
CA PRO A 187 22.26 13.60 6.60
C PRO A 187 22.79 12.32 5.94
N LEU A 188 22.09 11.85 4.91
CA LEU A 188 22.52 10.78 4.02
C LEU A 188 22.59 11.34 2.60
N THR A 189 23.80 11.54 2.08
CA THR A 189 23.98 12.13 0.75
C THR A 189 23.97 11.06 -0.34
N PRO A 190 23.73 11.42 -1.62
CA PRO A 190 23.83 10.48 -2.74
C PRO A 190 25.20 9.79 -2.81
N GLN A 191 26.30 10.50 -2.49
CA GLN A 191 27.64 9.92 -2.49
C GLN A 191 27.82 8.89 -1.36
N MET A 192 27.17 9.10 -0.21
CA MET A 192 27.17 8.11 0.87
C MET A 192 26.35 6.87 0.51
N LEU A 193 25.21 7.05 -0.17
CA LEU A 193 24.42 5.94 -0.70
C LEU A 193 25.22 5.14 -1.72
N GLU A 194 25.84 5.80 -2.70
CA GLU A 194 26.67 5.15 -3.70
C GLU A 194 27.82 4.37 -3.05
N PHE A 195 28.51 4.98 -2.08
CA PHE A 195 29.56 4.30 -1.32
C PHE A 195 29.06 3.02 -0.65
N VAL A 196 27.91 3.07 0.03
CA VAL A 196 27.32 1.88 0.67
C VAL A 196 26.92 0.83 -0.36
N VAL A 197 26.24 1.24 -1.44
CA VAL A 197 25.81 0.33 -2.51
C VAL A 197 27.01 -0.41 -3.11
N ARG A 198 28.08 0.30 -3.47
CA ARG A 198 29.31 -0.35 -3.98
C ARG A 198 29.88 -1.36 -2.99
N ARG A 199 29.95 -1.01 -1.70
CA ARG A 199 30.42 -1.92 -0.65
C ARG A 199 29.53 -3.15 -0.47
N LEU A 200 28.20 -3.00 -0.57
CA LEU A 200 27.26 -4.12 -0.50
C LEU A 200 27.43 -5.08 -1.67
N LEU A 201 27.66 -4.54 -2.86
CA LEU A 201 27.85 -5.32 -4.08
C LEU A 201 29.28 -5.89 -4.23
N SER A 202 30.17 -5.63 -3.27
CA SER A 202 31.60 -5.96 -3.35
C SER A 202 32.31 -5.38 -4.58
N LEU A 203 31.85 -4.19 -5.04
CA LEU A 203 32.40 -3.41 -6.15
C LEU A 203 33.35 -2.30 -5.67
#